data_AF-H2YS60-F1
#
_entry.id   AF-H2YS60-F1
#
_cell.length_a   1.000
_cell.length_b   1.000
_cell.length_c   1.000
_cell.angle_alpha   90.00
_cell.angle_beta   90.00
_cell.angle_gamma   90.00
#
_symmetry.space_group_name_H-M   'P 1'
#
loop_
_entity.id
_entity.type
_entity.pdbx_description
1 polymer ?
#
loop_
_entity_poly.entity_id
_entity_poly.type
_entity_poly.pdbx_seq_one_letter_code
_entity_poly.pdbx_strand_id
1 'polypeptide(L)'
;MSAKRICLKSLVRFGLLGILALIVVFVYFTGISARLWNCHLQARERVIPFLKGAKLDQENQQENTTISNFNDDDLLIRLMQNSKMLEELFFYHLKNPKIELEERDLFKQLGLQLQQTIRVARMLYSDIEKLYSNAFREKQQELEKLNALAFSFISNSQNPSNCSSAKKLFCNVKHHCGLGCMMHHYSLCLFIALGTNRVMIWDLNQVTEYPGLQDAIKSPSHCQSSKEELASAPEWRSPQETEPTPSDAPIVKVTGYKNSVFAPNTVPSQFLPRIELVLADPLTWWTGQVMNYLFRLKESMSKEVEDFKTKTGFGHPIVGIHVRRTDKIKEANYQDLNSYMEYAINWYDQYVIRHGNVRRKIYLASDDPAIMEEAKSKYTNYQFIFGESACSDVYSRFTKNGLFGIVKDIFLLRGCDYVVLTMSSNIGRMIQEMRQTSLQDATFHFANLDYSYHANGGRDIVHEVLLYHNPLVHCDRKARRHTDGSCELTMKVGDRITNYPMMKRGTMLGGFNQRTNQVGMYPAFKVKTILVPESYPISMVENDVF
;
A
#
# COMPACT_ATOMS: atom_id res chain seq x y z
N MET A 1 31.91 20.16 -31.55
CA MET A 1 31.80 20.79 -30.20
C MET A 1 30.37 20.82 -29.62
N SER A 2 29.37 20.16 -30.22
CA SER A 2 28.03 19.96 -29.64
C SER A 2 27.74 18.44 -29.54
N ALA A 3 26.73 18.04 -28.76
CA ALA A 3 26.40 16.69 -28.27
C ALA A 3 27.16 16.23 -27.00
N LYS A 4 28.50 16.17 -26.98
CA LYS A 4 29.26 15.74 -25.77
C LYS A 4 29.05 16.64 -24.54
N ARG A 5 28.98 17.96 -24.72
CA ARG A 5 28.70 18.93 -23.63
C ARG A 5 27.26 18.88 -23.09
N ILE A 6 26.31 18.34 -23.85
CA ILE A 6 24.91 18.24 -23.44
C ILE A 6 24.70 16.97 -22.60
N CYS A 7 25.36 15.87 -22.96
CA CYS A 7 25.41 14.66 -22.13
C CYS A 7 26.11 14.91 -20.78
N LEU A 8 27.20 15.68 -20.79
CA LEU A 8 27.98 16.04 -19.60
C LEU A 8 27.19 16.87 -18.57
N LYS A 9 26.30 17.78 -19.02
CA LYS A 9 25.43 18.55 -18.12
C LYS A 9 24.27 17.72 -17.54
N SER A 10 23.81 16.70 -18.26
CA SER A 10 22.77 15.78 -17.77
C SER A 10 23.33 14.74 -16.78
N LEU A 11 24.56 14.27 -16.99
CA LEU A 11 25.22 13.28 -16.11
C LEU A 11 25.65 13.86 -14.76
N VAL A 12 26.17 15.09 -14.74
CA VAL A 12 26.44 15.83 -13.48
C VAL A 12 25.13 16.11 -12.73
N ARG A 13 24.01 16.32 -13.43
CA ARG A 13 22.66 16.41 -12.84
C ARG A 13 22.17 15.09 -12.23
N PHE A 14 22.52 13.93 -12.81
CA PHE A 14 22.17 12.61 -12.25
C PHE A 14 23.00 12.25 -11.01
N GLY A 15 24.27 12.64 -10.94
CA GLY A 15 25.09 12.53 -9.72
C GLY A 15 24.54 13.39 -8.56
N LEU A 16 24.05 14.59 -8.87
CA LEU A 16 23.35 15.47 -7.91
C LEU A 16 21.99 14.92 -7.46
N LEU A 17 21.27 14.20 -8.31
CA LEU A 17 20.03 13.49 -7.94
C LEU A 17 20.28 12.32 -6.98
N GLY A 18 21.40 11.62 -7.14
CA GLY A 18 21.88 10.64 -6.16
C GLY A 18 22.15 11.29 -4.81
N ILE A 19 22.85 12.43 -4.79
CA ILE A 19 23.13 13.21 -3.57
C ILE A 19 21.85 13.79 -2.94
N LEU A 20 20.83 14.15 -3.73
CA LEU A 20 19.53 14.59 -3.23
C LEU A 20 18.72 13.45 -2.58
N ALA A 21 18.70 12.25 -3.16
CA ALA A 21 18.07 11.08 -2.53
C ALA A 21 18.74 10.75 -1.17
N LEU A 22 20.04 10.96 -1.09
CA LEU A 22 20.88 10.83 0.08
C LEU A 22 20.59 11.92 1.15
N ILE A 23 20.37 13.18 0.74
CA ILE A 23 19.91 14.28 1.63
C ILE A 23 18.49 14.03 2.18
N VAL A 24 17.63 13.37 1.41
CA VAL A 24 16.25 13.02 1.83
C VAL A 24 16.27 11.96 2.94
N VAL A 25 17.14 10.96 2.82
CA VAL A 25 17.38 9.98 3.88
C VAL A 25 18.00 10.67 5.11
N PHE A 26 18.93 11.60 4.92
CA PHE A 26 19.55 12.40 5.98
C PHE A 26 18.53 13.19 6.83
N VAL A 27 17.58 13.92 6.24
CA VAL A 27 16.59 14.72 7.00
C VAL A 27 15.63 13.84 7.82
N TYR A 28 15.24 12.68 7.30
CA TYR A 28 14.32 11.77 7.98
C TYR A 28 15.00 11.08 9.19
N PHE A 29 16.22 10.58 9.00
CA PHE A 29 16.96 9.88 10.07
C PHE A 29 17.55 10.84 11.11
N THR A 30 17.94 12.07 10.75
CA THR A 30 18.33 13.10 11.73
C THR A 30 17.15 13.59 12.57
N GLY A 31 15.94 13.67 12.01
CA GLY A 31 14.72 14.01 12.75
C GLY A 31 14.29 12.93 13.75
N ILE A 32 14.38 11.65 13.36
CA ILE A 32 14.09 10.51 14.25
C ILE A 32 15.14 10.40 15.36
N SER A 33 16.43 10.47 15.01
CA SER A 33 17.52 10.43 15.99
C SER A 33 17.46 11.59 16.98
N ALA A 34 17.10 12.81 16.56
CA ALA A 34 16.94 13.95 17.48
C ALA A 34 15.77 13.80 18.45
N ARG A 35 14.65 13.18 18.02
CA ARG A 35 13.52 12.89 18.91
C ARG A 35 13.83 11.77 19.89
N LEU A 36 14.47 10.69 19.43
CA LEU A 36 14.89 9.57 20.28
C LEU A 36 15.97 9.99 21.30
N TRP A 37 16.91 10.85 20.89
CA TRP A 37 17.97 11.43 21.74
C TRP A 37 17.43 12.19 22.96
N ASN A 38 16.24 12.80 22.83
CA ASN A 38 15.63 13.59 23.89
C ASN A 38 14.76 12.74 24.85
N CYS A 39 14.36 11.52 24.46
CA CYS A 39 13.44 10.69 25.24
C CYS A 39 14.11 9.61 26.11
N HIS A 40 15.32 9.13 25.77
CA HIS A 40 15.98 8.03 26.50
C HIS A 40 17.33 8.46 27.13
N LEU A 41 17.30 8.87 28.40
CA LEU A 41 18.46 9.36 29.14
C LEU A 41 19.56 8.28 29.31
N GLN A 42 19.18 7.03 29.62
CA GLN A 42 20.13 5.94 29.86
C GLN A 42 20.86 5.49 28.59
N ALA A 43 20.16 5.43 27.44
CA ALA A 43 20.80 5.14 26.15
C ALA A 43 21.75 6.26 25.73
N ARG A 44 21.39 7.53 26.00
CA ARG A 44 22.22 8.71 25.73
C ARG A 44 23.54 8.66 26.51
N GLU A 45 23.53 8.32 27.80
CA GLU A 45 24.74 8.23 28.63
C GLU A 45 25.73 7.17 28.13
N ARG A 46 25.24 6.08 27.54
CA ARG A 46 26.08 5.02 26.96
C ARG A 46 26.63 5.34 25.56
N VAL A 47 25.95 6.20 24.79
CA VAL A 47 26.38 6.61 23.43
C VAL A 47 27.35 7.79 23.45
N ILE A 48 27.30 8.66 24.47
CA ILE A 48 28.18 9.84 24.62
C ILE A 48 29.68 9.51 24.50
N PRO A 49 30.23 8.44 25.10
CA PRO A 49 31.64 8.07 24.93
C PRO A 49 32.01 7.71 23.48
N PHE A 50 31.08 7.09 22.74
CA PHE A 50 31.27 6.72 21.34
C PHE A 50 31.29 7.96 20.42
N LEU A 51 30.42 8.94 20.69
CA LEU A 51 30.37 10.22 19.96
C LEU A 51 31.56 11.15 20.26
N LYS A 52 32.27 10.92 21.37
CA LYS A 52 33.44 11.71 21.79
C LYS A 52 34.77 11.20 21.20
N GLY A 53 34.74 10.24 20.28
CA GLY A 53 35.91 9.88 19.47
C GLY A 53 36.91 8.97 20.18
N ALA A 54 36.45 7.89 20.82
CA ALA A 54 37.33 6.78 21.16
C ALA A 54 37.76 6.07 19.86
N LYS A 55 39.08 5.99 19.62
CA LYS A 55 39.70 5.32 18.47
C LYS A 55 39.17 3.89 18.34
N LEU A 56 38.61 3.55 17.18
CA LEU A 56 38.45 2.17 16.75
C LEU A 56 39.80 1.69 16.24
N ASP A 57 40.46 0.84 17.02
CA ASP A 57 41.45 -0.08 16.47
C ASP A 57 40.71 -1.02 15.51
N GLN A 58 41.12 -0.98 14.24
CA GLN A 58 40.67 -1.90 13.21
C GLN A 58 41.31 -3.25 13.45
N GLU A 59 40.77 -4.04 14.37
CA GLU A 59 41.07 -5.47 14.43
C GLU A 59 39.84 -6.29 14.05
N ASN A 60 40.09 -7.23 13.14
CA ASN A 60 39.17 -8.26 12.67
C ASN A 60 38.44 -8.92 13.86
N GLN A 61 37.17 -8.57 14.04
CA GLN A 61 36.24 -9.44 14.75
C GLN A 61 35.10 -9.80 13.81
N GLN A 62 35.28 -10.96 13.21
CA GLN A 62 34.22 -11.76 12.63
C GLN A 62 33.35 -12.25 13.80
N GLU A 63 32.48 -11.39 14.33
CA GLU A 63 31.52 -11.77 15.35
C GLU A 63 30.40 -12.59 14.70
N ASN A 64 30.58 -13.91 14.74
CA ASN A 64 29.48 -14.87 14.80
C ASN A 64 28.75 -14.70 16.14
N THR A 65 27.99 -13.63 16.31
CA THR A 65 27.04 -13.49 17.42
C THR A 65 25.67 -13.94 16.93
N THR A 66 25.24 -15.10 17.42
CA THR A 66 23.89 -15.63 17.27
C THR A 66 22.90 -14.55 17.74
N ILE A 67 22.10 -14.04 16.80
CA ILE A 67 21.19 -12.91 16.98
C ILE A 67 19.96 -13.39 17.78
N SER A 68 20.10 -13.54 19.10
CA SER A 68 18.95 -13.84 19.96
C SER A 68 19.09 -13.11 21.30
N ASN A 69 18.21 -12.13 21.51
CA ASN A 69 17.96 -11.34 22.73
C ASN A 69 18.78 -10.06 22.93
N PHE A 70 18.44 -9.01 22.18
CA PHE A 70 18.76 -7.62 22.57
C PHE A 70 17.56 -7.01 23.30
N ASN A 71 17.80 -6.26 24.39
CA ASN A 71 16.79 -5.40 25.01
C ASN A 71 16.54 -4.16 24.13
N ASP A 72 15.38 -3.51 24.23
CA ASP A 72 15.00 -2.37 23.36
C ASP A 72 16.01 -1.22 23.39
N ASP A 73 16.66 -1.01 24.53
CA ASP A 73 17.75 -0.02 24.69
C ASP A 73 18.97 -0.30 23.79
N ASP A 74 19.37 -1.57 23.64
CA ASP A 74 20.52 -1.94 22.79
C ASP A 74 20.18 -1.76 21.31
N LEU A 75 18.93 -2.03 20.94
CA LEU A 75 18.43 -1.84 19.58
C LEU A 75 18.36 -0.34 19.24
N LEU A 76 17.95 0.49 20.20
CA LEU A 76 17.96 1.95 20.08
C LEU A 76 19.39 2.49 19.89
N ILE A 77 20.35 2.00 20.69
CA ILE A 77 21.76 2.37 20.57
C ILE A 77 22.29 2.04 19.16
N ARG A 78 22.00 0.83 18.66
CA ARG A 78 22.38 0.41 17.31
C ARG A 78 21.75 1.28 16.22
N LEU A 79 20.46 1.61 16.37
CA LEU A 79 19.78 2.53 15.45
C LEU A 79 20.50 3.88 15.39
N MET A 80 20.88 4.43 16.55
CA MET A 80 21.61 5.69 16.64
C MET A 80 23.01 5.60 16.00
N GLN A 81 23.75 4.53 16.25
CA GLN A 81 25.07 4.28 15.64
C GLN A 81 24.97 4.16 14.12
N ASN A 82 24.02 3.38 13.61
CA ASN A 82 23.81 3.21 12.18
C ASN A 82 23.35 4.52 11.52
N SER A 83 22.54 5.33 12.20
CA SER A 83 22.11 6.65 11.73
C SER A 83 23.30 7.59 11.65
N LYS A 84 24.20 7.54 12.63
CA LYS A 84 25.43 8.33 12.65
C LYS A 84 26.38 7.92 11.52
N MET A 85 26.58 6.62 11.32
CA MET A 85 27.40 6.10 10.22
C MET A 85 26.85 6.52 8.86
N LEU A 86 25.52 6.53 8.69
CA LEU A 86 24.90 7.00 7.47
C LEU A 86 25.10 8.52 7.26
N GLU A 87 24.99 9.32 8.33
CA GLU A 87 25.32 10.74 8.33
C GLU A 87 26.79 10.99 7.96
N GLU A 88 27.73 10.23 8.53
CA GLU A 88 29.17 10.36 8.24
C GLU A 88 29.50 9.99 6.80
N LEU A 89 28.89 8.90 6.30
CA LEU A 89 28.92 8.58 4.88
C LEU A 89 28.40 9.78 4.08
N PHE A 90 27.23 10.35 4.40
CA PHE A 90 26.74 11.53 3.69
C PHE A 90 27.72 12.71 3.67
N PHE A 91 28.26 13.07 4.83
CA PHE A 91 29.23 14.16 4.91
C PHE A 91 30.51 13.86 4.12
N TYR A 92 31.00 12.62 4.13
CA TYR A 92 32.12 12.21 3.31
C TYR A 92 31.85 12.43 1.81
N HIS A 93 30.64 12.12 1.34
CA HIS A 93 30.26 12.33 -0.06
C HIS A 93 30.10 13.82 -0.39
N LEU A 94 29.53 14.62 0.52
CA LEU A 94 29.34 16.06 0.34
C LEU A 94 30.66 16.85 0.38
N LYS A 95 31.64 16.43 1.20
CA LYS A 95 32.95 17.09 1.35
C LYS A 95 33.95 16.71 0.26
N ASN A 96 33.73 15.61 -0.46
CA ASN A 96 34.57 15.18 -1.57
C ASN A 96 33.83 15.25 -2.93
N PRO A 97 33.27 16.42 -3.34
CA PRO A 97 32.54 16.54 -4.60
C PRO A 97 33.45 16.56 -5.84
N LYS A 98 34.77 16.71 -5.64
CA LYS A 98 35.76 16.78 -6.70
C LYS A 98 36.44 15.44 -6.86
N ILE A 99 35.85 14.61 -7.71
CA ILE A 99 36.49 13.43 -8.23
C ILE A 99 36.73 13.70 -9.71
N GLU A 100 37.89 14.29 -10.05
CA GLU A 100 38.41 14.33 -11.43
C GLU A 100 38.89 12.91 -11.80
N LEU A 101 37.94 11.99 -11.92
CA LEU A 101 38.19 10.66 -12.46
C LEU A 101 37.67 10.58 -13.88
N GLU A 102 38.28 9.70 -14.68
CA GLU A 102 37.64 9.22 -15.90
C GLU A 102 36.26 8.65 -15.57
N GLU A 103 35.33 8.83 -16.51
CA GLU A 103 33.89 8.53 -16.34
C GLU A 103 33.65 7.11 -15.78
N ARG A 104 34.44 6.12 -16.21
CA ARG A 104 34.35 4.73 -15.73
C ARG A 104 34.73 4.56 -14.26
N ASP A 105 35.80 5.19 -13.80
CA ASP A 105 36.28 5.08 -12.43
C ASP A 105 35.38 5.86 -11.47
N LEU A 106 34.82 6.98 -11.93
CA LEU A 106 33.77 7.70 -11.21
C LEU A 106 32.54 6.81 -10.97
N PHE A 107 32.01 6.15 -12.00
CA PHE A 107 30.86 5.25 -11.83
C PHE A 107 31.15 4.06 -10.91
N LYS A 108 32.36 3.50 -10.98
CA LYS A 108 32.77 2.41 -10.10
C LYS A 108 32.81 2.85 -8.64
N GLN A 109 33.39 4.02 -8.35
CA GLN A 109 33.43 4.58 -7.00
C GLN A 109 32.03 4.94 -6.49
N LEU A 110 31.19 5.59 -7.31
CA LEU A 110 29.79 5.87 -6.97
C LEU A 110 29.00 4.59 -6.68
N GLY A 111 29.26 3.51 -7.42
CA GLY A 111 28.65 2.20 -7.19
C GLY A 111 29.03 1.60 -5.83
N LEU A 112 30.32 1.64 -5.46
CA LEU A 112 30.80 1.15 -4.16
C LEU A 112 30.22 1.97 -2.99
N GLN A 113 30.19 3.29 -3.16
CA GLN A 113 29.62 4.25 -2.22
C GLN A 113 28.11 4.03 -2.00
N LEU A 114 27.37 3.85 -3.08
CA LEU A 114 25.96 3.53 -3.03
C LEU A 114 25.73 2.18 -2.33
N GLN A 115 26.57 1.19 -2.61
CA GLN A 115 26.49 -0.12 -1.96
C GLN A 115 26.70 -0.01 -0.44
N GLN A 116 27.67 0.78 0.01
CA GLN A 116 27.89 1.03 1.44
C GLN A 116 26.66 1.71 2.07
N THR A 117 26.15 2.77 1.44
CA THR A 117 24.95 3.48 1.92
C THR A 117 23.74 2.54 2.02
N ILE A 118 23.50 1.73 1.00
CA ILE A 118 22.40 0.74 0.99
C ILE A 118 22.56 -0.26 2.13
N ARG A 119 23.79 -0.73 2.42
CA ARG A 119 24.03 -1.63 3.56
C ARG A 119 23.65 -0.97 4.89
N VAL A 120 24.08 0.26 5.13
CA VAL A 120 23.74 0.99 6.36
C VAL A 120 22.24 1.24 6.45
N ALA A 121 21.60 1.65 5.35
CA ALA A 121 20.15 1.84 5.29
C ALA A 121 19.37 0.54 5.57
N ARG A 122 19.85 -0.62 5.10
CA ARG A 122 19.24 -1.93 5.41
C ARG A 122 19.40 -2.30 6.89
N MET A 123 20.54 -2.00 7.51
CA MET A 123 20.72 -2.21 8.94
C MET A 123 19.77 -1.33 9.76
N LEU A 124 19.68 -0.03 9.41
CA LEU A 124 18.71 0.89 10.01
C LEU A 124 17.28 0.39 9.89
N TYR A 125 16.88 -0.03 8.69
CA TYR A 125 15.55 -0.57 8.45
C TYR A 125 15.27 -1.81 9.30
N SER A 126 16.23 -2.75 9.37
CA SER A 126 16.14 -3.95 10.21
C SER A 126 15.97 -3.61 11.69
N ASP A 127 16.69 -2.59 12.18
CA ASP A 127 16.60 -2.15 13.57
C ASP A 127 15.24 -1.45 13.85
N ILE A 128 14.76 -0.60 12.93
CA ILE A 128 13.42 0.01 13.03
C ILE A 128 12.33 -1.07 13.02
N GLU A 129 12.42 -2.04 12.11
CA GLU A 129 11.41 -3.08 11.99
C GLU A 129 11.36 -3.93 13.25
N LYS A 130 12.51 -4.23 13.89
CA LYS A 130 12.54 -4.92 15.18
C LYS A 130 11.94 -4.08 16.32
N LEU A 131 12.26 -2.78 16.40
CA LEU A 131 11.66 -1.88 17.40
C LEU A 131 10.15 -1.82 17.21
N TYR A 132 9.73 -1.68 15.95
CA TYR A 132 8.33 -1.71 15.59
C TYR A 132 7.69 -3.03 16.01
N SER A 133 8.25 -4.19 15.64
CA SER A 133 7.72 -5.50 16.03
C SER A 133 7.65 -5.70 17.55
N ASN A 134 8.64 -5.25 18.32
CA ASN A 134 8.65 -5.34 19.78
C ASN A 134 7.54 -4.48 20.39
N ALA A 135 7.45 -3.21 19.98
CA ALA A 135 6.40 -2.28 20.40
C ALA A 135 5.01 -2.70 19.90
N PHE A 136 4.95 -3.47 18.80
CA PHE A 136 3.71 -3.85 18.16
C PHE A 136 3.03 -5.06 18.82
N ARG A 137 3.68 -5.81 19.72
CA ARG A 137 3.01 -6.96 20.39
C ARG A 137 1.74 -6.56 21.14
N GLU A 138 1.78 -5.43 21.84
CA GLU A 138 0.60 -4.87 22.53
C GLU A 138 -0.40 -4.27 21.54
N LYS A 139 0.10 -3.61 20.48
CA LYS A 139 -0.72 -3.03 19.41
C LYS A 139 -1.42 -4.07 18.54
N GLN A 140 -0.86 -5.28 18.42
CA GLN A 140 -1.42 -6.38 17.67
C GLN A 140 -2.76 -6.82 18.27
N GLN A 141 -2.84 -6.97 19.59
CA GLN A 141 -4.10 -7.34 20.26
C GLN A 141 -5.19 -6.29 20.03
N GLU A 142 -4.81 -5.02 20.06
CA GLU A 142 -5.73 -3.92 19.79
C GLU A 142 -6.16 -3.88 18.31
N LEU A 143 -5.25 -4.10 17.36
CA LEU A 143 -5.59 -4.22 15.95
C LEU A 143 -6.54 -5.40 15.68
N GLU A 144 -6.31 -6.54 16.32
CA GLU A 144 -7.20 -7.71 16.28
C GLU A 144 -8.60 -7.38 16.81
N LYS A 145 -8.67 -6.68 17.95
CA LYS A 145 -9.93 -6.19 18.52
C LYS A 145 -10.65 -5.24 17.57
N LEU A 146 -9.95 -4.26 17.00
CA LEU A 146 -10.51 -3.30 16.04
C LEU A 146 -11.03 -3.99 14.77
N ASN A 147 -10.28 -4.96 14.24
CA ASN A 147 -10.71 -5.77 13.11
C ASN A 147 -11.97 -6.58 13.44
N ALA A 148 -12.04 -7.19 14.63
CA ALA A 148 -13.21 -7.95 15.08
C ALA A 148 -14.45 -7.06 15.28
N LEU A 149 -14.28 -5.85 15.85
CA LEU A 149 -15.35 -4.86 16.01
C LEU A 149 -15.89 -4.38 14.66
N ALA A 150 -15.00 -4.04 13.73
CA ALA A 150 -15.37 -3.64 12.38
C ALA A 150 -16.12 -4.75 11.65
N PHE A 151 -15.60 -5.98 11.68
CA PHE A 151 -16.26 -7.13 11.07
C PHE A 151 -17.63 -7.40 11.69
N SER A 152 -17.75 -7.33 13.02
CA SER A 152 -19.02 -7.54 13.73
C SER A 152 -20.05 -6.46 13.38
N PHE A 153 -19.65 -5.20 13.29
CA PHE A 153 -20.54 -4.12 12.84
C PHE A 153 -21.07 -4.38 11.43
N ILE A 154 -20.19 -4.68 10.47
CA ILE A 154 -20.61 -4.96 9.09
C ILE A 154 -21.52 -6.20 9.05
N SER A 155 -21.14 -7.27 9.76
CA SER A 155 -21.92 -8.51 9.82
C SER A 155 -23.32 -8.32 10.40
N ASN A 156 -23.43 -7.61 11.52
CA ASN A 156 -24.72 -7.36 12.17
C ASN A 156 -25.60 -6.43 11.33
N SER A 157 -25.01 -5.39 10.71
CA SER A 157 -25.72 -4.49 9.80
C SER A 157 -26.30 -5.23 8.60
N GLN A 158 -25.57 -6.20 8.06
CA GLN A 158 -25.98 -6.94 6.87
C GLN A 158 -26.81 -8.20 7.18
N ASN A 159 -26.91 -8.63 8.45
CA ASN A 159 -27.68 -9.83 8.84
C ASN A 159 -28.67 -9.50 9.97
N PRO A 160 -29.71 -8.70 9.70
CA PRO A 160 -30.75 -8.42 10.68
C PRO A 160 -31.56 -9.70 11.00
N SER A 161 -32.15 -9.75 12.19
CA SER A 161 -33.04 -10.85 12.59
C SER A 161 -34.34 -10.92 11.79
N ASN A 162 -34.81 -9.79 11.26
CA ASN A 162 -36.02 -9.70 10.44
C ASN A 162 -35.75 -8.96 9.12
N CYS A 163 -35.61 -9.71 8.03
CA CYS A 163 -35.40 -9.14 6.70
C CYS A 163 -36.60 -8.34 6.19
N SER A 164 -37.83 -8.62 6.63
CA SER A 164 -39.03 -7.95 6.12
C SER A 164 -39.11 -6.49 6.55
N SER A 165 -38.73 -6.19 7.79
CA SER A 165 -38.69 -4.82 8.32
C SER A 165 -37.38 -4.08 8.02
N ALA A 166 -36.33 -4.79 7.63
CA ALA A 166 -35.05 -4.18 7.31
C ALA A 166 -35.14 -3.32 6.04
N LYS A 167 -34.57 -2.10 6.13
CA LYS A 167 -34.34 -1.24 4.96
C LYS A 167 -33.28 -1.86 4.08
N LYS A 168 -33.49 -1.84 2.77
CA LYS A 168 -32.64 -2.51 1.80
C LYS A 168 -32.01 -1.51 0.85
N LEU A 169 -30.85 -1.86 0.33
CA LEU A 169 -30.14 -1.17 -0.75
C LEU A 169 -29.81 -2.21 -1.82
N PHE A 170 -30.43 -2.08 -2.98
CA PHE A 170 -30.13 -2.90 -4.14
C PHE A 170 -28.96 -2.31 -4.92
N CYS A 171 -27.83 -3.02 -4.93
CA CYS A 171 -26.67 -2.65 -5.71
C CYS A 171 -26.79 -3.17 -7.13
N ASN A 172 -27.07 -2.27 -8.07
CA ASN A 172 -27.22 -2.58 -9.48
C ASN A 172 -26.01 -2.02 -10.26
N VAL A 173 -24.91 -2.78 -10.24
CA VAL A 173 -23.68 -2.44 -10.96
C VAL A 173 -23.91 -2.68 -12.46
N LYS A 174 -24.07 -1.60 -13.22
CA LYS A 174 -24.21 -1.64 -14.69
C LYS A 174 -22.87 -1.50 -15.44
N HIS A 175 -21.76 -1.36 -14.71
CA HIS A 175 -20.45 -1.15 -15.30
C HIS A 175 -19.80 -2.49 -15.66
N HIS A 176 -19.51 -2.66 -16.95
CA HIS A 176 -18.79 -3.82 -17.48
C HIS A 176 -17.27 -3.57 -17.40
N CYS A 177 -16.61 -4.20 -16.43
CA CYS A 177 -15.16 -4.10 -16.25
C CYS A 177 -14.59 -5.37 -15.60
N GLY A 178 -13.26 -5.44 -15.44
CA GLY A 178 -12.60 -6.59 -14.82
C GLY A 178 -13.00 -6.81 -13.34
N LEU A 179 -12.84 -8.05 -12.84
CA LEU A 179 -13.25 -8.49 -11.49
C LEU A 179 -12.91 -7.49 -10.38
N GLY A 180 -11.66 -7.02 -10.30
CA GLY A 180 -11.25 -6.06 -9.27
C GLY A 180 -12.05 -4.76 -9.33
N CYS A 181 -12.25 -4.20 -10.53
CA CYS A 181 -13.07 -3.00 -10.71
C CYS A 181 -14.53 -3.25 -10.30
N MET A 182 -15.09 -4.40 -10.66
CA MET A 182 -16.45 -4.77 -10.31
C MET A 182 -16.63 -4.93 -8.79
N MET A 183 -15.70 -5.59 -8.11
CA MET A 183 -15.74 -5.71 -6.64
C MET A 183 -15.60 -4.34 -5.96
N HIS A 184 -14.80 -3.42 -6.51
CA HIS A 184 -14.76 -2.02 -6.06
C HIS A 184 -16.10 -1.30 -6.27
N HIS A 185 -16.84 -1.57 -7.35
CA HIS A 185 -18.20 -1.03 -7.54
C HIS A 185 -19.19 -1.55 -6.49
N TYR A 186 -19.16 -2.86 -6.20
CA TYR A 186 -19.97 -3.44 -5.12
C TYR A 186 -19.58 -2.87 -3.74
N SER A 187 -18.30 -2.53 -3.55
CA SER A 187 -17.83 -1.84 -2.35
C SER A 187 -18.53 -0.54 -2.08
N LEU A 188 -18.70 0.29 -3.11
CA LEU A 188 -19.32 1.61 -3.00
C LEU A 188 -20.76 1.48 -2.51
N CYS A 189 -21.49 0.46 -3.00
CA CYS A 189 -22.81 0.12 -2.48
C CYS A 189 -22.77 -0.29 -1.00
N LEU A 190 -21.79 -1.11 -0.59
CA LEU A 190 -21.68 -1.52 0.82
C LEU A 190 -21.33 -0.34 1.73
N PHE A 191 -20.44 0.58 1.31
CA PHE A 191 -20.18 1.80 2.07
C PHE A 191 -21.46 2.60 2.33
N ILE A 192 -22.27 2.84 1.27
CA ILE A 192 -23.55 3.55 1.38
C ILE A 192 -24.53 2.76 2.26
N ALA A 193 -24.61 1.44 2.08
CA ALA A 193 -25.50 0.58 2.85
C ALA A 193 -25.20 0.65 4.35
N LEU A 194 -23.92 0.56 4.72
CA LEU A 194 -23.47 0.68 6.11
C LEU A 194 -23.76 2.06 6.69
N GLY A 195 -23.46 3.13 5.94
CA GLY A 195 -23.69 4.50 6.40
C GLY A 195 -25.17 4.88 6.53
N THR A 196 -26.04 4.25 5.74
CA THR A 196 -27.50 4.52 5.73
C THR A 196 -28.32 3.48 6.50
N ASN A 197 -27.66 2.58 7.23
CA ASN A 197 -28.29 1.47 7.97
C ASN A 197 -29.24 0.63 7.10
N ARG A 198 -28.73 0.20 5.94
CA ARG A 198 -29.45 -0.64 4.97
C ARG A 198 -28.72 -1.96 4.79
N VAL A 199 -29.50 -3.01 4.57
CA VAL A 199 -28.99 -4.30 4.12
C VAL A 199 -28.73 -4.22 2.62
N MET A 200 -27.50 -4.48 2.21
CA MET A 200 -27.13 -4.57 0.81
C MET A 200 -27.65 -5.87 0.22
N ILE A 201 -28.33 -5.75 -0.92
CA ILE A 201 -28.75 -6.84 -1.78
C ILE A 201 -28.06 -6.64 -3.12
N TRP A 202 -27.59 -7.73 -3.72
CA TRP A 202 -27.07 -7.76 -5.07
C TRP A 202 -27.75 -8.88 -5.86
N ASP A 203 -27.63 -8.83 -7.18
CA ASP A 203 -28.03 -9.94 -8.04
C ASP A 203 -26.84 -10.29 -8.94
N LEU A 204 -26.03 -11.26 -8.48
CA LEU A 204 -24.86 -11.71 -9.24
C LEU A 204 -25.24 -12.44 -10.53
N ASN A 205 -26.51 -12.85 -10.72
CA ASN A 205 -26.95 -13.41 -11.99
C ASN A 205 -26.91 -12.38 -13.13
N GLN A 206 -26.88 -11.08 -12.79
CA GLN A 206 -26.70 -10.00 -13.77
C GLN A 206 -25.24 -9.84 -14.21
N VAL A 207 -24.30 -10.48 -13.50
CA VAL A 207 -22.87 -10.47 -13.81
C VAL A 207 -22.54 -11.61 -14.76
N THR A 208 -22.88 -11.43 -16.04
CA THR A 208 -22.71 -12.46 -17.06
C THR A 208 -21.24 -12.68 -17.45
N GLU A 209 -20.38 -11.70 -17.19
CA GLU A 209 -18.94 -11.74 -17.51
C GLU A 209 -18.15 -12.69 -16.60
N TYR A 210 -18.65 -12.96 -15.39
CA TYR A 210 -17.97 -13.78 -14.40
C TYR A 210 -18.84 -14.95 -13.94
N PRO A 211 -19.08 -15.93 -14.84
CA PRO A 211 -19.86 -17.11 -14.49
C PRO A 211 -19.19 -17.85 -13.33
N GLY A 212 -19.94 -18.07 -12.25
CA GLY A 212 -19.45 -18.75 -11.04
C GLY A 212 -19.01 -17.82 -9.90
N LEU A 213 -19.16 -16.49 -10.01
CA LEU A 213 -18.84 -15.59 -8.89
C LEU A 213 -19.68 -15.90 -7.65
N GLN A 214 -20.97 -16.17 -7.85
CA GLN A 214 -21.86 -16.68 -6.81
C GLN A 214 -21.43 -18.02 -6.20
N ASP A 215 -20.61 -18.82 -6.89
CA ASP A 215 -20.08 -20.10 -6.39
C ASP A 215 -18.78 -19.91 -5.60
N ALA A 216 -18.03 -18.84 -5.88
CA ALA A 216 -16.76 -18.53 -5.24
C ALA A 216 -16.94 -17.76 -3.92
N ILE A 217 -17.85 -16.77 -3.88
CA ILE A 217 -18.01 -15.87 -2.73
C ILE A 217 -19.39 -15.96 -2.06
N LYS A 218 -19.44 -15.61 -0.77
CA LYS A 218 -20.66 -15.55 0.03
C LYS A 218 -21.47 -14.29 -0.34
N SER A 219 -22.79 -14.39 -0.25
CA SER A 219 -23.67 -13.21 -0.28
C SER A 219 -23.34 -12.26 0.88
N PRO A 220 -23.45 -10.92 0.72
CA PRO A 220 -23.26 -9.97 1.80
C PRO A 220 -24.31 -10.14 2.90
N SER A 221 -25.50 -10.62 2.54
CA SER A 221 -26.64 -10.86 3.42
C SER A 221 -27.41 -12.12 3.03
N HIS A 222 -28.16 -12.67 3.98
CA HIS A 222 -29.17 -13.69 3.75
C HIS A 222 -30.53 -13.13 3.30
N CYS A 223 -30.75 -11.81 3.42
CA CYS A 223 -31.99 -11.17 3.00
C CYS A 223 -32.15 -11.15 1.48
N GLN A 224 -33.40 -11.24 1.02
CA GLN A 224 -33.79 -11.22 -0.39
C GLN A 224 -34.93 -10.23 -0.61
N SER A 225 -35.14 -9.87 -1.87
CA SER A 225 -36.26 -9.04 -2.34
C SER A 225 -36.76 -9.56 -3.68
N SER A 226 -38.04 -9.32 -3.98
CA SER A 226 -38.64 -9.75 -5.25
C SER A 226 -38.12 -8.90 -6.41
N LYS A 227 -38.18 -9.42 -7.64
CA LYS A 227 -37.72 -8.67 -8.82
C LYS A 227 -38.54 -7.40 -9.04
N GLU A 228 -39.83 -7.44 -8.70
CA GLU A 228 -40.76 -6.31 -8.79
C GLU A 228 -40.40 -5.20 -7.78
N GLU A 229 -40.04 -5.58 -6.54
CA GLU A 229 -39.54 -4.63 -5.54
C GLU A 229 -38.24 -3.95 -6.00
N LEU A 230 -37.31 -4.73 -6.57
CA LEU A 230 -36.02 -4.21 -7.05
C LEU A 230 -36.19 -3.31 -8.28
N ALA A 231 -37.12 -3.65 -9.17
CA ALA A 231 -37.41 -2.86 -10.37
C ALA A 231 -38.06 -1.51 -10.04
N SER A 232 -39.00 -1.51 -9.08
CA SER A 232 -39.73 -0.31 -8.64
C SER A 232 -38.94 0.57 -7.65
N ALA A 233 -37.85 0.07 -7.07
CA ALA A 233 -37.02 0.81 -6.13
C ALA A 233 -36.49 2.14 -6.73
N PRO A 234 -36.68 3.28 -6.03
CA PRO A 234 -36.16 4.57 -6.46
C PRO A 234 -34.63 4.60 -6.41
N GLU A 235 -34.03 5.43 -7.24
CA GLU A 235 -32.58 5.66 -7.20
C GLU A 235 -32.19 6.34 -5.88
N TRP A 236 -31.12 5.86 -5.25
CA TRP A 236 -30.54 6.49 -4.08
C TRP A 236 -29.81 7.77 -4.49
N ARG A 237 -30.12 8.85 -3.77
CA ARG A 237 -29.51 10.18 -3.90
C ARG A 237 -29.01 10.61 -2.55
N SER A 238 -27.80 11.15 -2.52
CA SER A 238 -27.13 11.58 -1.30
C SER A 238 -27.92 12.70 -0.61
N PRO A 239 -27.89 12.81 0.73
CA PRO A 239 -28.44 13.96 1.47
C PRO A 239 -27.90 15.32 1.01
N GLN A 240 -26.78 15.35 0.27
CA GLN A 240 -26.16 16.56 -0.28
C GLN A 240 -26.72 16.98 -1.66
N GLU A 241 -27.57 16.16 -2.26
CA GLU A 241 -28.22 16.48 -3.54
C GLU A 241 -29.49 17.31 -3.34
N THR A 242 -29.95 17.99 -4.40
CA THR A 242 -31.13 18.87 -4.36
C THR A 242 -32.44 18.13 -4.04
N GLU A 243 -32.51 16.84 -4.39
CA GLU A 243 -33.67 15.98 -4.16
C GLU A 243 -33.20 14.65 -3.54
N PRO A 244 -32.88 14.61 -2.24
CA PRO A 244 -32.36 13.42 -1.60
C PRO A 244 -33.43 12.34 -1.45
N THR A 245 -33.01 11.07 -1.48
CA THR A 245 -33.95 9.97 -1.25
C THR A 245 -34.38 9.95 0.23
N PRO A 246 -35.68 9.74 0.54
CA PRO A 246 -36.14 9.63 1.91
C PRO A 246 -35.39 8.55 2.71
N SER A 247 -34.98 8.89 3.93
CA SER A 247 -34.19 7.99 4.78
C SER A 247 -34.97 6.75 5.26
N ASP A 248 -36.29 6.82 5.23
CA ASP A 248 -37.26 5.78 5.59
C ASP A 248 -37.71 4.91 4.40
N ALA A 249 -37.30 5.24 3.16
CA ALA A 249 -37.63 4.43 1.99
C ALA A 249 -37.26 2.95 2.23
N PRO A 250 -38.18 1.98 2.04
CA PRO A 250 -37.96 0.59 2.42
C PRO A 250 -36.87 -0.08 1.57
N ILE A 251 -36.81 0.27 0.29
CA ILE A 251 -35.77 -0.17 -0.65
C ILE A 251 -35.33 0.99 -1.51
N VAL A 252 -34.03 1.05 -1.79
CA VAL A 252 -33.42 2.01 -2.73
C VAL A 252 -32.50 1.26 -3.68
N LYS A 253 -32.31 1.77 -4.88
CA LYS A 253 -31.41 1.22 -5.89
C LYS A 253 -30.20 2.13 -6.07
N VAL A 254 -29.01 1.54 -6.18
CA VAL A 254 -27.76 2.26 -6.43
C VAL A 254 -27.18 1.80 -7.77
N THR A 255 -27.15 2.73 -8.73
CA THR A 255 -26.47 2.59 -10.03
C THR A 255 -25.29 3.55 -10.17
N GLY A 256 -25.25 4.61 -9.35
CA GLY A 256 -24.15 5.57 -9.27
C GLY A 256 -23.91 6.05 -7.84
N TYR A 257 -22.78 6.73 -7.63
CA TYR A 257 -22.24 6.99 -6.28
C TYR A 257 -21.91 8.48 -6.06
N LYS A 258 -22.54 9.37 -6.84
CA LYS A 258 -22.22 10.80 -6.80
C LYS A 258 -22.51 11.36 -5.41
N ASN A 259 -21.60 12.20 -4.92
CA ASN A 259 -21.75 12.97 -3.67
C ASN A 259 -22.04 12.13 -2.41
N SER A 260 -21.74 10.82 -2.40
CA SER A 260 -21.78 10.05 -1.16
C SER A 260 -20.62 10.47 -0.26
N VAL A 261 -20.92 10.70 1.02
CA VAL A 261 -19.89 10.82 2.06
C VAL A 261 -19.39 9.46 2.52
N PHE A 262 -20.23 8.43 2.43
CA PHE A 262 -19.87 7.05 2.72
C PHE A 262 -19.19 6.45 1.49
N ALA A 263 -17.86 6.52 1.47
CA ALA A 263 -17.05 6.15 0.33
C ALA A 263 -15.64 5.72 0.78
N PRO A 264 -14.84 5.09 -0.10
CA PRO A 264 -13.41 4.91 0.14
C PRO A 264 -12.70 6.22 0.49
N ASN A 265 -11.55 6.10 1.15
CA ASN A 265 -10.76 7.22 1.71
C ASN A 265 -11.43 7.94 2.89
N THR A 266 -12.52 7.38 3.42
CA THR A 266 -13.13 7.80 4.69
C THR A 266 -12.99 6.70 5.73
N VAL A 267 -13.04 7.08 6.99
CA VAL A 267 -12.94 6.17 8.13
C VAL A 267 -14.09 6.46 9.09
N PRO A 268 -14.73 5.45 9.70
CA PRO A 268 -15.71 5.70 10.73
C PRO A 268 -15.07 6.44 11.91
N SER A 269 -15.65 7.59 12.28
CA SER A 269 -15.12 8.48 13.31
C SER A 269 -14.78 7.78 14.63
N GLN A 270 -15.53 6.74 14.98
CA GLN A 270 -15.37 5.95 16.20
C GLN A 270 -14.09 5.10 16.21
N PHE A 271 -13.60 4.68 15.05
CA PHE A 271 -12.36 3.88 14.94
C PHE A 271 -11.12 4.75 14.77
N LEU A 272 -11.26 5.96 14.20
CA LEU A 272 -10.15 6.78 13.75
C LEU A 272 -9.06 6.99 14.83
N PRO A 273 -9.38 7.42 16.07
CA PRO A 273 -8.35 7.66 17.08
C PRO A 273 -7.58 6.39 17.47
N ARG A 274 -8.24 5.23 17.45
CA ARG A 274 -7.65 3.95 17.85
C ARG A 274 -6.77 3.37 16.74
N ILE A 275 -7.23 3.45 15.48
CA ILE A 275 -6.45 2.92 14.35
C ILE A 275 -5.19 3.76 14.09
N GLU A 276 -5.21 5.09 14.31
CA GLU A 276 -4.03 5.95 14.17
C GLU A 276 -2.92 5.61 15.18
N LEU A 277 -3.28 5.03 16.34
CA LEU A 277 -2.31 4.61 17.34
C LEU A 277 -1.62 3.29 16.99
N VAL A 278 -2.31 2.41 16.27
CA VAL A 278 -1.81 1.05 15.98
C VAL A 278 -1.27 0.88 14.55
N LEU A 279 -1.82 1.58 13.55
CA LEU A 279 -1.41 1.46 12.15
C LEU A 279 -0.49 2.62 11.74
N ALA A 280 0.56 2.31 11.00
CA ALA A 280 1.45 3.31 10.41
C ALA A 280 0.79 4.07 9.24
N ASP A 281 -0.05 3.39 8.44
CA ASP A 281 -0.88 4.01 7.39
C ASP A 281 -2.32 3.47 7.42
N PRO A 282 -3.23 4.12 8.17
CA PRO A 282 -4.62 3.66 8.31
C PRO A 282 -5.53 4.00 7.12
N LEU A 283 -5.04 4.70 6.08
CA LEU A 283 -5.87 5.21 4.98
C LEU A 283 -6.75 4.14 4.33
N THR A 284 -6.20 2.94 4.17
CA THR A 284 -6.85 1.83 3.46
C THR A 284 -7.55 0.84 4.38
N TRP A 285 -7.47 1.04 5.71
CA TRP A 285 -7.99 0.08 6.69
C TRP A 285 -9.49 -0.15 6.56
N TRP A 286 -10.30 0.92 6.51
CA TRP A 286 -11.75 0.79 6.42
C TRP A 286 -12.20 0.18 5.10
N THR A 287 -11.57 0.57 3.98
CA THR A 287 -11.78 -0.10 2.68
C THR A 287 -11.42 -1.57 2.75
N GLY A 288 -10.35 -1.93 3.46
CA GLY A 288 -9.96 -3.31 3.73
C GLY A 288 -11.04 -4.12 4.47
N GLN A 289 -11.69 -3.54 5.48
CA GLN A 289 -12.80 -4.19 6.20
C GLN A 289 -13.98 -4.48 5.27
N VAL A 290 -14.37 -3.48 4.48
CA VAL A 290 -15.45 -3.58 3.49
C VAL A 290 -15.12 -4.63 2.41
N MET A 291 -13.88 -4.64 1.89
CA MET A 291 -13.42 -5.62 0.90
C MET A 291 -13.41 -7.04 1.44
N ASN A 292 -12.85 -7.27 2.63
CA ASN A 292 -12.82 -8.60 3.23
C ASN A 292 -14.24 -9.12 3.54
N TYR A 293 -15.17 -8.24 3.90
CA TYR A 293 -16.56 -8.63 4.09
C TYR A 293 -17.21 -9.05 2.77
N LEU A 294 -17.08 -8.24 1.71
CA LEU A 294 -17.69 -8.55 0.42
C LEU A 294 -17.10 -9.78 -0.26
N PHE A 295 -15.80 -10.00 -0.11
CA PHE A 295 -15.07 -11.04 -0.84
C PHE A 295 -14.82 -12.29 -0.01
N ARG A 296 -15.67 -12.57 0.99
CA ARG A 296 -15.60 -13.82 1.75
C ARG A 296 -15.81 -15.02 0.84
N LEU A 297 -14.85 -15.94 0.85
CA LEU A 297 -14.96 -17.19 0.13
C LEU A 297 -16.06 -18.10 0.69
N LYS A 298 -16.72 -18.85 -0.19
CA LYS A 298 -17.45 -20.06 0.20
C LYS A 298 -16.48 -21.16 0.61
N GLU A 299 -16.96 -22.12 1.39
CA GLU A 299 -16.14 -23.23 1.90
C GLU A 299 -15.48 -24.05 0.79
N SER A 300 -16.19 -24.30 -0.31
CA SER A 300 -15.63 -24.97 -1.51
C SER A 300 -14.43 -24.21 -2.08
N MET A 301 -14.55 -22.90 -2.23
CA MET A 301 -13.49 -22.06 -2.78
C MET A 301 -12.31 -21.92 -1.81
N SER A 302 -12.58 -21.80 -0.51
CA SER A 302 -11.52 -21.82 0.51
C SER A 302 -10.72 -23.12 0.47
N LYS A 303 -11.40 -24.26 0.28
CA LYS A 303 -10.74 -25.56 0.14
C LYS A 303 -9.85 -25.62 -1.10
N GLU A 304 -10.29 -25.08 -2.23
CA GLU A 304 -9.44 -25.02 -3.43
C GLU A 304 -8.15 -24.21 -3.21
N VAL A 305 -8.20 -23.12 -2.43
CA VAL A 305 -7.01 -22.34 -2.06
C VAL A 305 -6.04 -23.19 -1.22
N GLU A 306 -6.54 -23.91 -0.21
CA GLU A 306 -5.70 -24.75 0.66
C GLU A 306 -5.14 -25.98 -0.07
N ASP A 307 -5.93 -26.61 -0.93
CA ASP A 307 -5.49 -27.72 -1.78
C ASP A 307 -4.38 -27.26 -2.74
N PHE A 308 -4.50 -26.05 -3.30
CA PHE A 308 -3.44 -25.45 -4.13
C PHE A 308 -2.16 -25.23 -3.32
N LYS A 309 -2.25 -24.69 -2.10
CA LYS A 309 -1.07 -24.47 -1.24
C LYS A 309 -0.33 -25.79 -0.98
N THR A 310 -1.09 -26.82 -0.61
CA THR A 310 -0.56 -28.16 -0.32
C THR A 310 0.12 -28.77 -1.55
N LYS A 311 -0.52 -28.68 -2.72
CA LYS A 311 -0.01 -29.26 -3.98
C LYS A 311 1.25 -28.56 -4.50
N THR A 312 1.36 -27.25 -4.32
CA THR A 312 2.44 -26.45 -4.91
C THR A 312 3.61 -26.21 -3.97
N GLY A 313 3.49 -26.61 -2.70
CA GLY A 313 4.48 -26.30 -1.68
C GLY A 313 4.51 -24.81 -1.30
N PHE A 314 3.37 -24.12 -1.44
CA PHE A 314 3.21 -22.76 -0.95
C PHE A 314 3.47 -22.72 0.55
N GLY A 315 4.38 -21.86 0.99
CA GLY A 315 4.68 -21.68 2.40
C GLY A 315 5.69 -20.59 2.62
N HIS A 316 5.79 -20.13 3.87
CA HIS A 316 6.62 -19.00 4.28
C HIS A 316 8.11 -19.37 4.43
N PRO A 317 9.06 -18.40 4.36
CA PRO A 317 8.88 -17.04 3.86
C PRO A 317 8.68 -17.02 2.34
N ILE A 318 7.69 -16.27 1.86
CA ILE A 318 7.31 -16.15 0.45
C ILE A 318 6.95 -14.72 0.08
N VAL A 319 7.50 -14.25 -1.06
CA VAL A 319 7.12 -12.96 -1.64
C VAL A 319 6.11 -13.19 -2.77
N GLY A 320 4.99 -12.49 -2.70
CA GLY A 320 3.99 -12.44 -3.76
C GLY A 320 4.34 -11.36 -4.78
N ILE A 321 4.23 -11.67 -6.06
CA ILE A 321 4.41 -10.73 -7.15
C ILE A 321 3.18 -10.81 -8.06
N HIS A 322 2.55 -9.67 -8.30
CA HIS A 322 1.44 -9.55 -9.24
C HIS A 322 1.85 -8.65 -10.41
N VAL A 323 2.03 -9.27 -11.58
CA VAL A 323 2.36 -8.57 -12.82
C VAL A 323 1.13 -8.48 -13.70
N ARG A 324 0.79 -7.26 -14.14
CA ARG A 324 -0.36 -7.03 -15.03
C ARG A 324 0.13 -6.36 -16.31
N ARG A 325 0.10 -7.06 -17.44
CA ARG A 325 0.59 -6.59 -18.75
C ARG A 325 -0.55 -6.43 -19.76
N THR A 326 -1.02 -7.53 -20.36
CA THR A 326 -1.89 -7.63 -21.55
C THR A 326 -2.69 -6.37 -21.96
N ASP A 327 -4.00 -6.27 -21.67
CA ASP A 327 -4.84 -5.09 -21.97
C ASP A 327 -4.45 -3.86 -21.14
N LYS A 328 -3.81 -4.08 -19.98
CA LYS A 328 -3.47 -3.02 -19.03
C LYS A 328 -2.38 -2.08 -19.51
N ILE A 329 -1.54 -2.48 -20.46
CA ILE A 329 -0.55 -1.59 -21.10
C ILE A 329 -1.22 -0.37 -21.77
N LYS A 330 -2.52 -0.46 -22.11
CA LYS A 330 -3.29 0.70 -22.61
C LYS A 330 -3.67 1.70 -21.50
N GLU A 331 -3.70 1.26 -20.25
CA GLU A 331 -4.14 2.05 -19.08
C GLU A 331 -2.97 2.45 -18.17
N ALA A 332 -1.86 1.71 -18.19
CA ALA A 332 -0.70 1.92 -17.35
C ALA A 332 0.61 1.57 -18.09
N ASN A 333 1.72 2.12 -17.61
CA ASN A 333 3.02 1.85 -18.20
C ASN A 333 3.44 0.39 -18.00
N TYR A 334 4.06 -0.20 -19.03
CA TYR A 334 4.70 -1.50 -18.92
C TYR A 334 5.78 -1.49 -17.82
N GLN A 335 5.77 -2.52 -16.98
CA GLN A 335 6.78 -2.76 -15.95
C GLN A 335 7.47 -4.09 -16.24
N ASP A 336 8.80 -4.06 -16.34
CA ASP A 336 9.60 -5.24 -16.56
C ASP A 336 9.69 -6.10 -15.29
N LEU A 337 9.93 -7.40 -15.43
CA LEU A 337 10.00 -8.31 -14.28
C LEU A 337 11.12 -7.91 -13.30
N ASN A 338 12.23 -7.32 -13.79
CA ASN A 338 13.34 -6.94 -12.92
C ASN A 338 12.92 -5.84 -11.93
N SER A 339 12.08 -4.90 -12.36
CA SER A 339 11.54 -3.86 -11.47
C SER A 339 10.73 -4.44 -10.29
N TYR A 340 10.02 -5.55 -10.48
CA TYR A 340 9.35 -6.24 -9.37
C TYR A 340 10.35 -7.01 -8.51
N MET A 341 11.26 -7.74 -9.15
CA MET A 341 12.25 -8.58 -8.48
C MET A 341 13.24 -7.77 -7.65
N GLU A 342 13.52 -6.51 -8.00
CA GLU A 342 14.37 -5.62 -7.19
C GLU A 342 13.87 -5.52 -5.73
N TYR A 343 12.55 -5.33 -5.55
CA TYR A 343 11.94 -5.29 -4.23
C TYR A 343 11.97 -6.65 -3.53
N ALA A 344 11.69 -7.73 -4.25
CA ALA A 344 11.74 -9.09 -3.69
C ALA A 344 13.16 -9.49 -3.24
N ILE A 345 14.18 -9.16 -4.05
CA ILE A 345 15.59 -9.37 -3.73
C ILE A 345 15.94 -8.57 -2.47
N ASN A 346 15.59 -7.29 -2.44
CA ASN A 346 15.88 -6.44 -1.28
C ASN A 346 15.20 -6.96 0.00
N TRP A 347 13.95 -7.41 -0.09
CA TRP A 347 13.24 -8.02 1.03
C TRP A 347 13.92 -9.28 1.54
N TYR A 348 14.29 -10.22 0.64
CA TYR A 348 14.99 -11.44 1.04
C TYR A 348 16.38 -11.15 1.63
N ASP A 349 17.12 -10.20 1.06
CA ASP A 349 18.41 -9.78 1.60
C ASP A 349 18.26 -9.25 3.03
N GLN A 350 17.22 -8.46 3.31
CA GLN A 350 16.89 -8.00 4.66
C GLN A 350 16.42 -9.14 5.57
N TYR A 351 15.63 -10.07 5.05
CA TYR A 351 15.10 -11.21 5.79
C TYR A 351 16.22 -12.14 6.27
N VAL A 352 17.21 -12.42 5.41
CA VAL A 352 18.36 -13.30 5.70
C VAL A 352 19.25 -12.74 6.80
N ILE A 353 19.39 -11.42 6.91
CA ILE A 353 20.14 -10.77 8.00
C ILE A 353 19.56 -11.15 9.37
N ARG A 354 18.23 -11.39 9.45
CA ARG A 354 17.53 -11.67 10.71
C ARG A 354 17.32 -13.15 10.98
N HIS A 355 17.09 -13.94 9.93
CA HIS A 355 16.65 -15.33 10.07
C HIS A 355 17.68 -16.35 9.55
N GLY A 356 18.84 -15.89 9.08
CA GLY A 356 19.81 -16.73 8.40
C GLY A 356 19.37 -17.08 6.97
N ASN A 357 20.12 -17.97 6.33
CA ASN A 357 19.88 -18.32 4.94
C ASN A 357 18.56 -19.10 4.79
N VAL A 358 17.69 -18.65 3.88
CA VAL A 358 16.39 -19.28 3.60
C VAL A 358 16.21 -19.54 2.12
N ARG A 359 15.40 -20.54 1.78
CA ARG A 359 14.99 -20.79 0.40
C ARG A 359 14.10 -19.62 -0.06
N ARG A 360 14.54 -18.90 -1.09
CA ARG A 360 13.81 -17.76 -1.63
C ARG A 360 12.68 -18.24 -2.54
N LYS A 361 11.42 -18.02 -2.12
CA LYS A 361 10.20 -18.47 -2.80
C LYS A 361 9.43 -17.27 -3.34
N ILE A 362 9.01 -17.33 -4.59
CA ILE A 362 8.16 -16.29 -5.20
C ILE A 362 6.85 -16.92 -5.60
N TYR A 363 5.73 -16.36 -5.12
CA TYR A 363 4.43 -16.61 -5.72
C TYR A 363 4.19 -15.59 -6.83
N LEU A 364 4.12 -16.01 -8.09
CA LEU A 364 3.99 -15.12 -9.24
C LEU A 364 2.62 -15.30 -9.91
N ALA A 365 1.77 -14.28 -9.76
CA ALA A 365 0.52 -14.17 -10.50
C ALA A 365 0.67 -13.18 -11.66
N SER A 366 0.15 -13.53 -12.82
CA SER A 366 0.28 -12.73 -14.03
C SER A 366 -0.85 -13.03 -14.99
N ASP A 367 -1.17 -12.10 -15.86
CA ASP A 367 -2.02 -12.31 -17.02
C ASP A 367 -1.23 -12.58 -18.32
N ASP A 368 0.10 -12.56 -18.23
CA ASP A 368 1.04 -12.79 -19.33
C ASP A 368 1.76 -14.15 -19.14
N PRO A 369 1.48 -15.17 -19.97
CA PRO A 369 2.10 -16.48 -19.84
C PRO A 369 3.60 -16.50 -20.15
N ALA A 370 4.11 -15.52 -20.93
CA ALA A 370 5.53 -15.45 -21.25
C ALA A 370 6.39 -15.15 -20.02
N ILE A 371 5.81 -14.59 -18.95
CA ILE A 371 6.54 -14.24 -17.75
C ILE A 371 7.09 -15.44 -17.00
N MET A 372 6.48 -16.62 -17.16
CA MET A 372 6.93 -17.83 -16.48
C MET A 372 8.33 -18.25 -16.94
N GLU A 373 8.53 -18.25 -18.26
CA GLU A 373 9.82 -18.60 -18.86
C GLU A 373 10.85 -17.49 -18.64
N GLU A 374 10.42 -16.22 -18.66
CA GLU A 374 11.26 -15.08 -18.26
C GLU A 374 11.77 -15.24 -16.81
N ALA A 375 10.90 -15.59 -15.87
CA ALA A 375 11.22 -15.73 -14.46
C ALA A 375 12.20 -16.90 -14.21
N LYS A 376 11.91 -18.08 -14.76
CA LYS A 376 12.76 -19.28 -14.61
C LYS A 376 14.15 -19.08 -15.21
N SER A 377 14.24 -18.41 -16.36
CA SER A 377 15.52 -18.21 -17.05
C SER A 377 16.40 -17.17 -16.37
N LYS A 378 15.83 -16.04 -15.91
CA LYS A 378 16.59 -14.95 -15.29
C LYS A 378 16.90 -15.15 -13.81
N TYR A 379 16.06 -15.86 -13.07
CA TYR A 379 16.12 -15.94 -11.60
C TYR A 379 16.21 -17.39 -11.12
N THR A 380 17.22 -18.12 -11.59
CA THR A 380 17.41 -19.56 -11.32
C THR A 380 17.62 -19.91 -9.85
N ASN A 381 18.03 -18.95 -9.01
CA ASN A 381 18.20 -19.11 -7.57
C ASN A 381 16.91 -18.94 -6.75
N TYR A 382 15.77 -18.67 -7.40
CA TYR A 382 14.46 -18.55 -6.75
C TYR A 382 13.58 -19.75 -7.11
N GLN A 383 12.80 -20.22 -6.13
CA GLN A 383 11.73 -21.17 -6.37
C GLN A 383 10.45 -20.41 -6.71
N PHE A 384 9.98 -20.52 -7.95
CA PHE A 384 8.72 -19.93 -8.37
C PHE A 384 7.54 -20.89 -8.17
N ILE A 385 6.46 -20.36 -7.60
CA ILE A 385 5.12 -20.94 -7.58
C ILE A 385 4.27 -20.03 -8.47
N PHE A 386 3.82 -20.55 -9.60
CA PHE A 386 3.03 -19.75 -10.54
C PHE A 386 1.56 -19.85 -10.21
N GLY A 387 0.88 -18.70 -10.15
CA GLY A 387 -0.57 -18.62 -10.00
C GLY A 387 -1.28 -19.23 -11.20
N GLU A 388 -2.55 -19.58 -11.03
CA GLU A 388 -3.30 -20.19 -12.13
C GLU A 388 -3.61 -19.17 -13.23
N SER A 389 -3.72 -17.88 -12.90
CA SER A 389 -3.90 -16.84 -13.91
C SER A 389 -2.68 -16.71 -14.84
N ALA A 390 -1.47 -16.95 -14.32
CA ALA A 390 -0.22 -16.90 -15.10
C ALA A 390 -0.16 -17.96 -16.21
N CYS A 391 -1.02 -18.98 -16.14
CA CYS A 391 -1.08 -20.05 -17.13
C CYS A 391 -2.19 -19.83 -18.18
N SER A 392 -2.91 -18.71 -18.14
CA SER A 392 -4.20 -18.57 -18.83
C SER A 392 -4.26 -17.28 -19.68
N ASP A 393 -4.61 -17.41 -20.96
CA ASP A 393 -4.73 -16.28 -21.90
C ASP A 393 -5.93 -15.38 -21.55
N VAL A 394 -5.90 -14.12 -22.00
CA VAL A 394 -6.90 -13.07 -21.72
C VAL A 394 -8.32 -13.54 -21.98
N TYR A 395 -8.56 -14.37 -23.00
CA TYR A 395 -9.91 -14.86 -23.32
C TYR A 395 -10.45 -15.85 -22.28
N SER A 396 -9.59 -16.58 -21.58
CA SER A 396 -9.99 -17.57 -20.57
C SER A 396 -10.42 -16.94 -19.24
N ARG A 397 -10.16 -15.63 -19.05
CA ARG A 397 -10.47 -14.88 -17.81
C ARG A 397 -11.96 -14.80 -17.47
N PHE A 398 -12.84 -14.89 -18.47
CA PHE A 398 -14.29 -14.80 -18.33
C PHE A 398 -14.97 -16.17 -18.28
N THR A 399 -14.18 -17.22 -18.04
CA THR A 399 -14.68 -18.57 -17.76
C THR A 399 -14.76 -18.81 -16.25
N LYS A 400 -15.55 -19.80 -15.83
CA LYS A 400 -15.61 -20.20 -14.41
C LYS A 400 -14.24 -20.60 -13.86
N ASN A 401 -13.43 -21.31 -14.65
CA ASN A 401 -12.08 -21.70 -14.26
C ASN A 401 -11.15 -20.48 -14.16
N GLY A 402 -11.21 -19.55 -15.12
CA GLY A 402 -10.44 -18.31 -15.07
C GLY A 402 -10.78 -17.44 -13.86
N LEU A 403 -12.08 -17.35 -13.52
CA LEU A 403 -12.55 -16.70 -12.31
C LEU A 403 -12.00 -17.37 -11.04
N PHE A 404 -12.10 -18.69 -10.93
CA PHE A 404 -11.60 -19.42 -9.77
C PHE A 404 -10.08 -19.27 -9.64
N GLY A 405 -9.35 -19.26 -10.76
CA GLY A 405 -7.93 -18.97 -10.82
C GLY A 405 -7.57 -17.59 -10.25
N ILE A 406 -8.21 -16.51 -10.73
CA ILE A 406 -7.92 -15.17 -10.20
C ILE A 406 -8.35 -15.00 -8.73
N VAL A 407 -9.45 -15.65 -8.31
CA VAL A 407 -9.86 -15.65 -6.90
C VAL A 407 -8.79 -16.35 -6.04
N LYS A 408 -8.26 -17.51 -6.46
CA LYS A 408 -7.13 -18.15 -5.77
C LYS A 408 -5.92 -17.23 -5.69
N ASP A 409 -5.55 -16.62 -6.82
CA ASP A 409 -4.38 -15.76 -6.89
C ASP A 409 -4.48 -14.55 -5.95
N ILE A 410 -5.67 -13.92 -5.83
CA ILE A 410 -5.91 -12.85 -4.85
C ILE A 410 -5.64 -13.32 -3.42
N PHE A 411 -6.17 -14.49 -3.04
CA PHE A 411 -6.02 -15.00 -1.66
C PHE A 411 -4.61 -15.52 -1.36
N LEU A 412 -3.92 -16.09 -2.35
CA LEU A 412 -2.53 -16.52 -2.22
C LEU A 412 -1.58 -15.32 -2.13
N LEU A 413 -1.79 -14.27 -2.93
CA LEU A 413 -1.04 -13.01 -2.83
C LEU A 413 -1.29 -12.31 -1.49
N ARG A 414 -2.56 -12.24 -1.05
CA ARG A 414 -2.93 -11.69 0.27
C ARG A 414 -2.16 -12.39 1.39
N GLY A 415 -1.98 -13.70 1.28
CA GLY A 415 -1.29 -14.54 2.27
C GLY A 415 0.23 -14.52 2.19
N CYS A 416 0.87 -13.76 1.30
CA CYS A 416 2.34 -13.67 1.25
C CYS A 416 2.90 -12.71 2.32
N ASP A 417 4.14 -12.96 2.76
CA ASP A 417 4.83 -12.14 3.77
C ASP A 417 5.16 -10.74 3.26
N TYR A 418 5.40 -10.62 1.96
CA TYR A 418 5.62 -9.37 1.26
C TYR A 418 4.97 -9.43 -0.11
N VAL A 419 4.39 -8.33 -0.60
CA VAL A 419 3.76 -8.30 -1.93
C VAL A 419 4.31 -7.15 -2.77
N VAL A 420 4.69 -7.45 -4.01
CA VAL A 420 5.11 -6.45 -5.00
C VAL A 420 4.06 -6.38 -6.10
N LEU A 421 3.48 -5.20 -6.30
CA LEU A 421 2.33 -5.01 -7.19
C LEU A 421 2.33 -3.62 -7.84
N THR A 422 1.30 -3.37 -8.66
CA THR A 422 1.00 -2.06 -9.23
C THR A 422 -0.37 -1.59 -8.73
N MET A 423 -0.42 -0.37 -8.21
CA MET A 423 -1.67 0.27 -7.75
C MET A 423 -2.52 0.77 -8.91
N SER A 424 -1.99 0.85 -10.13
CA SER A 424 -2.83 1.02 -11.33
C SER A 424 -3.77 -0.16 -11.56
N SER A 425 -3.41 -1.37 -11.09
CA SER A 425 -4.27 -2.56 -11.15
C SER A 425 -5.31 -2.54 -10.02
N ASN A 426 -6.60 -2.65 -10.36
CA ASN A 426 -7.65 -2.83 -9.36
C ASN A 426 -7.40 -4.06 -8.48
N ILE A 427 -6.87 -5.15 -9.05
CA ILE A 427 -6.49 -6.35 -8.28
C ILE A 427 -5.36 -6.04 -7.30
N GLY A 428 -4.35 -5.28 -7.73
CA GLY A 428 -3.24 -4.86 -6.86
C GLY A 428 -3.74 -4.04 -5.67
N ARG A 429 -4.62 -3.07 -5.92
CA ARG A 429 -5.25 -2.28 -4.84
C ARG A 429 -6.09 -3.15 -3.91
N MET A 430 -6.93 -4.02 -4.47
CA MET A 430 -7.79 -4.92 -3.71
C MET A 430 -7.00 -5.83 -2.78
N ILE A 431 -5.88 -6.41 -3.24
CA ILE A 431 -5.00 -7.22 -2.41
C ILE A 431 -4.44 -6.39 -1.25
N GLN A 432 -3.91 -5.20 -1.51
CA GLN A 432 -3.35 -4.38 -0.45
C GLN A 432 -4.40 -3.89 0.55
N GLU A 433 -5.59 -3.51 0.09
CA GLU A 433 -6.74 -3.19 0.94
C GLU A 433 -7.09 -4.39 1.83
N MET A 434 -7.21 -5.59 1.26
CA MET A 434 -7.57 -6.79 2.02
C MET A 434 -6.50 -7.21 3.04
N ARG A 435 -5.23 -6.85 2.81
CA ARG A 435 -4.13 -7.12 3.74
C ARG A 435 -4.15 -6.21 4.96
N GLN A 436 -4.85 -5.07 4.93
CA GLN A 436 -4.98 -4.19 6.11
C GLN A 436 -5.73 -4.81 7.28
N THR A 437 -6.45 -5.92 7.06
CA THR A 437 -7.16 -6.65 8.11
C THR A 437 -6.36 -7.85 8.62
N SER A 438 -5.07 -7.91 8.32
CA SER A 438 -4.17 -8.94 8.83
C SER A 438 -3.89 -8.69 10.31
N LEU A 439 -3.33 -9.67 11.00
CA LEU A 439 -2.92 -9.53 12.42
C LEU A 439 -1.73 -8.57 12.58
N GLN A 440 -1.00 -8.31 11.49
CA GLN A 440 0.14 -7.40 11.45
C GLN A 440 -0.19 -6.20 10.56
N ASP A 441 0.39 -5.04 10.89
CA ASP A 441 0.29 -3.84 10.07
C ASP A 441 0.94 -4.07 8.70
N ALA A 442 0.12 -4.19 7.66
CA ALA A 442 0.55 -4.44 6.31
C ALA A 442 1.22 -3.23 5.62
N THR A 443 1.33 -2.08 6.28
CA THR A 443 1.95 -0.85 5.75
C THR A 443 3.37 -1.10 5.22
N PHE A 444 4.18 -1.86 5.95
CA PHE A 444 5.58 -2.12 5.59
C PHE A 444 5.78 -3.41 4.78
N HIS A 445 4.71 -4.15 4.51
CA HIS A 445 4.77 -5.48 3.90
C HIS A 445 4.42 -5.47 2.40
N PHE A 446 4.57 -4.34 1.71
CA PHE A 446 4.36 -4.28 0.27
C PHE A 446 5.27 -3.26 -0.44
N ALA A 447 5.39 -3.42 -1.76
CA ALA A 447 5.98 -2.44 -2.67
C ALA A 447 5.03 -2.19 -3.84
N ASN A 448 5.02 -0.94 -4.30
CA ASN A 448 4.26 -0.52 -5.46
C ASN A 448 5.13 0.22 -6.48
N LEU A 449 4.92 -0.09 -7.76
CA LEU A 449 5.78 0.39 -8.84
C LEU A 449 5.31 1.68 -9.53
N ASP A 450 4.03 2.08 -9.43
CA ASP A 450 3.47 3.07 -10.37
C ASP A 450 2.55 4.15 -9.78
N TYR A 451 1.52 3.82 -9.01
CA TYR A 451 0.54 4.80 -8.52
C TYR A 451 0.53 4.86 -6.99
N SER A 452 0.35 6.02 -6.38
CA SER A 452 -0.12 6.03 -4.99
C SER A 452 -1.49 5.35 -4.91
N TYR A 453 -1.87 4.95 -3.69
CA TYR A 453 -3.22 4.45 -3.47
C TYR A 453 -4.28 5.43 -3.99
N HIS A 454 -5.33 4.89 -4.60
CA HIS A 454 -6.51 5.63 -5.04
C HIS A 454 -7.71 4.70 -5.12
N ALA A 455 -8.90 5.28 -4.97
CA ALA A 455 -10.15 4.54 -5.06
C ALA A 455 -11.12 5.27 -5.99
N ASN A 456 -11.56 4.59 -7.04
CA ASN A 456 -12.55 5.15 -7.95
C ASN A 456 -13.89 5.31 -7.20
N GLY A 457 -14.49 6.50 -7.27
CA GLY A 457 -15.68 6.83 -6.49
C GLY A 457 -15.42 7.12 -5.00
N GLY A 458 -14.15 7.13 -4.57
CA GLY A 458 -13.75 7.57 -3.23
C GLY A 458 -13.69 9.10 -3.10
N ARG A 459 -13.52 9.58 -1.86
CA ARG A 459 -13.22 10.99 -1.59
C ARG A 459 -11.83 11.37 -2.12
N ASP A 460 -11.63 12.63 -2.47
CA ASP A 460 -10.31 13.13 -2.82
C ASP A 460 -9.33 12.92 -1.67
N ILE A 461 -8.17 12.32 -1.95
CA ILE A 461 -7.09 12.19 -0.97
C ILE A 461 -6.41 13.56 -0.86
N VAL A 462 -6.34 14.09 0.36
CA VAL A 462 -5.67 15.36 0.66
C VAL A 462 -4.44 15.08 1.51
N HIS A 463 -3.32 15.66 1.13
CA HIS A 463 -2.08 15.62 1.88
C HIS A 463 -1.85 16.93 2.63
N GLU A 464 -1.36 16.85 3.86
CA GLU A 464 -0.83 17.98 4.62
C GLU A 464 0.70 18.03 4.47
N VAL A 465 1.23 19.20 4.14
CA VAL A 465 2.68 19.41 4.04
C VAL A 465 3.32 19.49 5.43
N LEU A 466 4.29 18.63 5.68
CA LEU A 466 5.09 18.58 6.91
C LEU A 466 6.43 19.29 6.78
N LEU A 467 6.98 19.35 5.55
CA LEU A 467 8.30 19.92 5.28
C LEU A 467 8.24 20.93 4.14
N TYR A 468 8.93 22.05 4.32
CA TYR A 468 9.08 23.06 3.29
C TYR A 468 9.73 22.48 2.02
N HIS A 469 9.29 22.94 0.86
CA HIS A 469 9.88 22.59 -0.43
C HIS A 469 9.97 23.81 -1.33
N ASN A 470 11.22 24.18 -1.63
CA ASN A 470 11.56 25.10 -2.68
C ASN A 470 12.12 24.29 -3.86
N PRO A 471 11.38 24.14 -4.96
CA PRO A 471 11.83 23.36 -6.10
C PRO A 471 12.90 24.08 -6.91
N LEU A 472 13.65 23.33 -7.73
CA LEU A 472 14.56 23.93 -8.71
C LEU A 472 13.82 24.46 -9.95
N VAL A 473 12.71 23.81 -10.30
CA VAL A 473 11.83 24.20 -11.41
C VAL A 473 10.46 24.48 -10.83
N HIS A 474 10.13 25.77 -10.71
CA HIS A 474 8.85 26.21 -10.18
C HIS A 474 7.73 26.03 -11.19
N CYS A 475 6.53 25.73 -10.70
CA CYS A 475 5.33 25.74 -11.51
C CYS A 475 4.84 27.19 -11.72
N ASP A 476 4.95 27.69 -12.95
CA ASP A 476 4.54 29.08 -13.27
C ASP A 476 3.08 29.21 -13.69
N ARG A 477 2.42 28.10 -14.08
CA ARG A 477 1.04 28.11 -14.61
C ARG A 477 0.03 27.72 -13.54
N LYS A 478 -1.05 28.50 -13.42
CA LYS A 478 -2.33 28.03 -12.83
C LYS A 478 -2.95 27.01 -13.79
N ALA A 479 -2.40 25.79 -13.80
CA ALA A 479 -2.75 24.77 -14.78
C ALA A 479 -4.10 24.13 -14.45
N ARG A 480 -4.89 23.85 -15.50
CA ARG A 480 -6.04 22.93 -15.44
C ARG A 480 -5.52 21.50 -15.33
N ARG A 481 -5.87 20.79 -14.24
CA ARG A 481 -5.84 19.31 -13.97
C ARG A 481 -4.80 18.36 -14.61
N HIS A 482 -3.82 18.80 -15.39
CA HIS A 482 -2.91 17.92 -16.11
C HIS A 482 -1.48 18.45 -16.00
N THR A 483 -0.72 17.88 -15.07
CA THR A 483 0.72 18.09 -15.01
C THR A 483 1.42 16.96 -15.74
N ASP A 484 2.16 17.33 -16.78
CA ASP A 484 3.06 16.47 -17.54
C ASP A 484 4.34 16.08 -16.78
N GLY A 485 4.45 16.49 -15.50
CA GLY A 485 5.65 16.30 -14.68
C GLY A 485 6.78 17.28 -15.01
N SER A 486 6.49 18.42 -15.65
CA SER A 486 7.52 19.40 -16.03
C SER A 486 7.98 20.35 -14.90
N CYS A 487 7.23 20.46 -13.81
CA CYS A 487 7.52 21.39 -12.71
C CYS A 487 7.16 20.81 -11.34
N GLU A 488 7.72 21.39 -10.29
CA GLU A 488 7.48 21.02 -8.89
C GLU A 488 6.79 22.16 -8.11
N LEU A 489 5.99 21.79 -7.12
CA LEU A 489 5.24 22.73 -6.27
C LEU A 489 6.14 23.40 -5.24
N THR A 490 5.92 24.70 -5.01
CA THR A 490 6.44 25.35 -3.80
C THR A 490 5.51 25.04 -2.63
N MET A 491 6.02 24.38 -1.59
CA MET A 491 5.24 23.92 -0.44
C MET A 491 5.68 24.59 0.87
N LYS A 492 4.72 25.01 1.69
CA LYS A 492 4.92 25.47 3.08
C LYS A 492 4.26 24.50 4.05
N VAL A 493 4.79 24.40 5.27
CA VAL A 493 4.21 23.56 6.33
C VAL A 493 2.76 23.98 6.57
N GLY A 494 1.85 23.00 6.63
CA GLY A 494 0.40 23.20 6.77
C GLY A 494 -0.35 23.40 5.44
N ASP A 495 0.34 23.50 4.29
CA ASP A 495 -0.33 23.50 2.99
C ASP A 495 -1.12 22.21 2.77
N ARG A 496 -2.29 22.33 2.13
CA ARG A 496 -3.12 21.20 1.72
C ARG A 496 -2.99 20.95 0.23
N ILE A 497 -2.66 19.72 -0.14
CA ILE A 497 -2.48 19.30 -1.53
C ILE A 497 -3.47 18.20 -1.85
N THR A 498 -4.41 18.45 -2.77
CA THR A 498 -5.25 17.38 -3.32
C THR A 498 -4.37 16.50 -4.21
N ASN A 499 -4.23 15.23 -3.85
CA ASN A 499 -3.37 14.26 -4.52
C ASN A 499 -3.89 13.94 -5.93
N TYR A 500 -2.97 13.86 -6.90
CA TYR A 500 -3.20 13.06 -8.11
C TYR A 500 -2.34 11.79 -8.00
N PRO A 501 -2.89 10.61 -8.31
CA PRO A 501 -2.32 9.36 -7.80
C PRO A 501 -1.10 8.87 -8.56
N MET A 502 -0.66 9.56 -9.61
CA MET A 502 0.54 9.15 -10.35
C MET A 502 1.78 9.36 -9.49
N MET A 503 2.62 8.33 -9.37
CA MET A 503 3.83 8.37 -8.56
C MET A 503 5.02 7.78 -9.32
N LYS A 504 6.23 8.24 -9.01
CA LYS A 504 7.45 7.60 -9.51
C LYS A 504 8.56 7.76 -8.48
N ARG A 505 9.08 6.63 -7.97
CA ARG A 505 10.23 6.57 -7.06
C ARG A 505 10.14 7.58 -5.91
N GLY A 506 9.00 7.61 -5.19
CA GLY A 506 8.78 8.50 -4.04
C GLY A 506 8.45 9.95 -4.38
N THR A 507 8.25 10.29 -5.65
CA THR A 507 7.77 11.61 -6.10
C THR A 507 6.34 11.48 -6.63
N MET A 508 5.44 12.32 -6.13
CA MET A 508 4.10 12.47 -6.66
C MET A 508 4.20 13.27 -7.96
N LEU A 509 3.69 12.71 -9.07
CA LEU A 509 3.78 13.33 -10.39
C LEU A 509 2.70 14.41 -10.62
N GLY A 510 1.77 14.55 -9.66
CA GLY A 510 0.79 15.62 -9.68
C GLY A 510 0.08 15.80 -8.34
N GLY A 511 -0.34 17.02 -8.09
CA GLY A 511 -1.26 17.39 -7.03
C GLY A 511 -1.56 18.87 -7.08
N PHE A 512 -2.68 19.27 -6.50
CA PHE A 512 -3.15 20.65 -6.50
C PHE A 512 -2.97 21.27 -5.12
N ASN A 513 -2.07 22.24 -5.00
CA ASN A 513 -1.87 22.99 -3.75
C ASN A 513 -2.93 24.09 -3.63
N GLN A 514 -3.77 23.96 -2.60
CA GLN A 514 -4.93 24.83 -2.36
C GLN A 514 -4.52 26.28 -2.02
N ARG A 515 -3.34 26.49 -1.41
CA ARG A 515 -2.84 27.83 -1.07
C ARG A 515 -2.34 28.58 -2.31
N THR A 516 -1.57 27.90 -3.17
CA THR A 516 -0.96 28.54 -4.34
C THR A 516 -1.85 28.50 -5.59
N ASN A 517 -2.88 27.65 -5.59
CA ASN A 517 -3.67 27.31 -6.77
C ASN A 517 -2.80 26.79 -7.93
N GLN A 518 -1.72 26.09 -7.60
CA GLN A 518 -0.80 25.49 -8.57
C GLN A 518 -0.96 23.98 -8.57
N VAL A 519 -0.75 23.39 -9.74
CA VAL A 519 -0.63 21.94 -9.90
C VAL A 519 0.82 21.63 -10.24
N GLY A 520 1.41 20.63 -9.61
CA GLY A 520 2.81 20.24 -9.87
C GLY A 520 3.20 18.95 -9.19
N MET A 521 4.42 18.51 -9.47
CA MET A 521 5.03 17.40 -8.73
C MET A 521 5.40 17.81 -7.32
N TYR A 522 5.51 16.84 -6.42
CA TYR A 522 6.06 17.09 -5.09
C TYR A 522 6.61 15.80 -4.46
N PRO A 523 7.62 15.89 -3.58
CA PRO A 523 8.17 14.71 -2.92
C PRO A 523 7.19 14.13 -1.90
N ALA A 524 6.88 12.84 -1.99
CA ALA A 524 5.88 12.19 -1.14
C ALA A 524 6.28 12.16 0.34
N PHE A 525 7.58 12.07 0.65
CA PHE A 525 8.08 12.03 2.03
C PHE A 525 7.88 13.35 2.81
N LYS A 526 7.54 14.45 2.13
CA LYS A 526 7.35 15.78 2.74
C LYS A 526 5.91 16.02 3.20
N VAL A 527 5.03 15.06 3.01
CA VAL A 527 3.62 15.19 3.29
C VAL A 527 3.10 13.99 4.08
N LYS A 528 1.96 14.16 4.73
CA LYS A 528 1.17 13.05 5.29
C LYS A 528 -0.25 13.10 4.75
N THR A 529 -0.93 11.96 4.69
CA THR A 529 -2.35 11.91 4.33
C THR A 529 -3.22 12.45 5.46
N ILE A 530 -4.23 13.25 5.11
CA ILE A 530 -5.28 13.67 6.04
C ILE A 530 -6.41 12.65 5.96
N LEU A 531 -6.70 11.98 7.08
CA LEU A 531 -7.80 11.04 7.18
C LEU A 531 -9.12 11.79 7.36
N VAL A 532 -10.16 11.32 6.67
CA VAL A 532 -11.49 11.94 6.69
C VAL A 532 -12.42 11.09 7.57
N PRO A 533 -12.77 11.54 8.78
CA PRO A 533 -13.75 10.86 9.60
C PRO A 533 -15.16 11.03 9.02
N GLU A 534 -15.96 9.98 9.05
CA GLU A 534 -17.38 10.02 8.69
C GLU A 534 -18.24 9.30 9.74
N SER A 535 -19.47 9.76 9.94
CA SER A 535 -20.37 9.27 10.99
C SER A 535 -21.19 8.07 10.52
N TYR A 536 -20.66 6.86 10.71
CA TYR A 536 -21.41 5.62 10.53
C TYR A 536 -22.28 5.32 11.76
N PRO A 537 -23.43 4.64 11.59
CA PRO A 537 -24.34 4.25 12.67
C PRO A 537 -23.77 3.06 13.48
N ILE A 538 -22.57 3.23 14.04
CA ILE A 538 -21.87 2.23 14.85
C ILE A 538 -22.18 2.51 16.33
N SER A 539 -22.83 1.55 17.00
CA SER A 539 -22.94 1.52 18.45
C SER A 539 -21.71 0.83 19.04
N MET A 540 -20.70 1.58 19.46
CA MET A 540 -19.65 1.03 20.34
C MET A 540 -20.14 1.15 21.78
N VAL A 541 -20.12 0.06 22.55
CA VAL A 541 -20.40 0.11 23.98
C VAL A 541 -19.35 1.02 24.62
N GLU A 542 -19.78 2.05 25.36
CA GLU A 542 -18.93 3.11 25.96
C GLU A 542 -17.83 2.60 26.91
N ASN A 543 -17.80 1.31 27.23
CA ASN A 543 -16.83 0.71 28.16
C ASN A 543 -15.48 0.33 27.52
N ASP A 544 -15.23 0.73 26.28
CA ASP A 544 -14.04 0.39 25.50
C ASP A 544 -13.12 1.62 25.26
N VAL A 545 -13.10 2.55 26.22
CA VAL A 545 -12.12 3.64 26.29
C VAL A 545 -10.91 3.14 27.09
N PHE A 546 -9.74 3.16 26.46
CA PHE A 546 -8.45 2.83 27.08
C PHE A 546 -8.08 3.78 28.22
#